data_AF-A0A2I0X326-F1
#
_entry.id   AF-A0A2I0X326-F1
#
_cell.length_a   1.000
_cell.length_b   1.000
_cell.length_c   1.000
_cell.angle_alpha   90.00
_cell.angle_beta   90.00
_cell.angle_gamma   90.00
#
_symmetry.space_group_name_H-M   'P 1'
#
loop_
_entity.id
_entity.type
_entity.pdbx_description
1 polymer ?
#
loop_
_entity_poly.entity_id
_entity_poly.type
_entity_poly.pdbx_seq_one_letter_code
_entity_poly.pdbx_strand_id
1 'polypeptide(L)'
;MYSFERYLDKLKKYVKNKARPEGSICEAYLSQEITHFCSYYFEPHIRSTRTKIGHNMNFDVEEQSHAKLSVLRRQGKSSGKCVERFLNDLEINTANLYVLLNCEEVEPILE
;
A
#
# COMPACT_ATOMS: atom_id res chain seq x y z
N MET A 1 12.60 -0.84 9.78
CA MET A 1 13.87 -0.67 9.05
C MET A 1 14.22 0.81 9.03
N TYR A 2 15.43 1.14 9.44
CA TYR A 2 15.88 2.51 9.71
C TYR A 2 16.17 3.28 8.39
N SER A 3 16.19 4.61 8.42
CA SER A 3 16.36 5.46 7.23
C SER A 3 17.66 5.19 6.46
N PHE A 4 18.80 5.02 7.14
CA PHE A 4 20.08 4.66 6.51
C PHE A 4 20.02 3.31 5.78
N GLU A 5 19.35 2.31 6.35
CA GLU A 5 19.26 0.97 5.77
C GLU A 5 18.46 0.99 4.48
N ARG A 6 17.36 1.77 4.44
CA ARG A 6 16.57 1.97 3.23
C ARG A 6 17.37 2.62 2.11
N TYR A 7 18.21 3.59 2.45
CA TYR A 7 19.07 4.24 1.47
C TYR A 7 20.10 3.27 0.90
N LEU A 8 20.76 2.48 1.76
CA LEU A 8 21.71 1.46 1.32
C LEU A 8 21.04 0.36 0.49
N ASP A 9 19.83 -0.07 0.84
CA ASP A 9 19.06 -1.03 0.04
C ASP A 9 18.75 -0.48 -1.36
N LYS A 10 18.41 0.81 -1.46
CA LYS A 10 18.20 1.49 -2.75
C LYS A 10 19.49 1.50 -3.59
N LEU A 11 20.63 1.84 -3.01
CA LEU A 11 21.92 1.82 -3.71
C LEU A 11 22.32 0.41 -4.14
N LYS A 12 22.09 -0.61 -3.31
CA LYS A 12 22.33 -2.01 -3.67
C LYS A 12 21.54 -2.43 -4.91
N LYS A 13 20.30 -1.95 -5.06
CA LYS A 13 19.46 -2.20 -6.25
C LYS A 13 19.98 -1.51 -7.52
N TYR A 14 20.80 -0.47 -7.39
CA TYR A 14 21.39 0.25 -8.53
C TYR A 14 22.64 -0.43 -9.10
N VAL A 15 23.30 -1.27 -8.30
CA VAL A 15 24.47 -2.04 -8.75
C VAL A 15 24.01 -3.26 -9.56
N LYS A 16 23.71 -3.04 -10.84
CA LYS A 16 23.44 -4.09 -11.83
C LYS A 16 24.72 -4.74 -12.34
N ASN A 17 25.77 -3.93 -12.56
CA ASN A 17 27.09 -4.41 -12.95
C ASN A 17 28.06 -4.40 -11.75
N LYS A 18 28.32 -5.59 -11.20
CA LYS A 18 29.23 -5.75 -10.04
C LYS A 18 30.71 -5.52 -10.37
N ALA A 19 31.11 -5.60 -11.64
CA ALA A 19 32.48 -5.33 -12.06
C ALA A 19 32.80 -3.82 -12.07
N ARG A 20 31.77 -2.97 -12.16
CA ARG A 20 31.89 -1.49 -12.16
C ARG A 20 30.73 -0.87 -11.35
N PRO A 21 30.76 -0.99 -10.02
CA PRO A 21 29.63 -0.61 -9.17
C PRO A 21 29.32 0.88 -9.21
N GLU A 22 30.35 1.74 -9.22
CA GLU A 22 30.18 3.20 -9.28
C GLU A 22 29.51 3.63 -10.58
N GLY A 23 30.00 3.15 -11.72
CA GLY A 23 29.41 3.44 -13.03
C GLY A 23 27.96 2.95 -13.12
N SER A 24 27.66 1.77 -12.59
CA SER A 24 26.30 1.24 -12.54
C SER A 24 25.35 2.09 -11.70
N ILE A 25 25.84 2.66 -10.58
CA ILE A 25 25.05 3.56 -9.74
C ILE A 25 24.80 4.88 -10.47
N CYS A 26 25.82 5.48 -11.08
CA CYS A 26 25.70 6.72 -11.83
C CYS A 26 24.69 6.58 -12.99
N GLU A 27 24.76 5.50 -13.75
CA GLU A 27 23.84 5.21 -14.85
C GLU A 27 22.39 5.05 -14.34
N ALA A 28 22.20 4.27 -13.28
CA ALA A 28 20.87 4.07 -12.69
C ALA A 28 20.28 5.39 -12.17
N TYR A 29 21.11 6.25 -11.56
CA TYR A 29 20.71 7.56 -11.07
C TYR A 29 20.29 8.48 -12.22
N LEU A 30 21.10 8.56 -13.29
CA LEU A 30 20.79 9.33 -14.48
C LEU A 30 19.46 8.90 -15.11
N SER A 31 19.24 7.59 -15.26
CA SER A 31 17.98 7.06 -15.76
C SER A 31 16.79 7.41 -14.86
N GLN A 32 16.98 7.36 -13.54
CA GLN A 32 15.95 7.75 -12.57
C GLN A 32 15.59 9.24 -12.70
N GLU A 33 16.58 10.13 -12.82
CA GLU A 33 16.37 11.57 -12.98
C GLU A 33 15.67 11.91 -14.28
N ILE A 34 16.11 11.33 -15.41
CA ILE A 34 15.46 11.53 -16.71
C ILE A 34 13.99 11.09 -16.63
N THR A 35 13.72 9.92 -16.05
CA THR A 35 12.34 9.42 -15.90
C THR A 35 11.51 10.33 -15.00
N HIS A 36 12.11 10.88 -13.94
CA HIS A 36 11.45 11.84 -13.06
C HIS A 36 11.14 13.15 -13.80
N PHE A 37 12.09 13.67 -14.59
CA PHE A 37 11.89 14.86 -15.41
C PHE A 37 10.80 14.66 -16.46
N CYS A 38 10.83 13.55 -17.20
CA CYS A 38 9.79 13.20 -18.18
C CYS A 38 8.40 13.10 -17.53
N SER A 39 8.32 12.70 -16.25
CA SER A 39 7.03 12.56 -15.55
C SER A 39 6.23 13.86 -15.42
N TYR A 40 6.88 15.03 -15.54
CA TYR A 40 6.20 16.32 -15.50
C TYR A 40 5.42 16.63 -16.78
N TYR A 41 5.81 16.02 -17.91
CA TYR A 41 5.19 16.24 -19.21
C TYR A 41 4.02 15.28 -19.49
N PHE A 42 3.85 14.26 -18.66
CA PHE A 42 2.71 13.35 -18.79
C PHE A 42 1.46 13.93 -18.13
N GLU A 43 0.30 13.61 -18.73
CA GLU A 43 -0.99 13.98 -18.16
C GLU A 43 -1.21 13.31 -16.78
N PRO A 44 -2.00 13.95 -15.88
CA PRO A 44 -2.17 13.48 -14.51
C PRO A 44 -2.71 12.05 -14.37
N HIS A 45 -3.49 11.59 -15.35
CA HIS A 45 -4.09 10.26 -15.35
C HIS A 45 -3.10 9.15 -15.73
N ILE A 46 -1.94 9.50 -16.30
CA ILE A 46 -0.92 8.53 -16.72
C ILE A 46 -0.07 8.13 -15.52
N ARG A 47 0.06 6.82 -15.30
CA ARG A 47 0.89 6.25 -14.22
C ARG A 47 2.37 6.48 -14.50
N SER A 48 2.93 7.52 -13.88
CA SER A 48 4.35 7.87 -13.95
C SER A 48 5.04 7.68 -12.58
N THR A 49 6.35 7.93 -12.50
CA THR A 49 7.09 7.91 -11.22
C THR A 49 6.50 8.89 -10.19
N ARG A 50 5.93 10.01 -10.64
CA ARG A 50 5.28 11.03 -9.79
C ARG A 50 3.86 10.62 -9.38
N THR A 51 3.10 10.05 -10.31
CA THR A 51 1.71 9.63 -10.09
C THR A 51 1.62 8.25 -9.44
N LYS A 52 2.74 7.52 -9.32
CA LYS A 52 2.77 6.20 -8.68
C LYS A 52 2.38 6.34 -7.21
N ILE A 53 1.19 5.86 -6.91
CA ILE A 53 0.70 5.66 -5.56
C ILE A 53 1.59 4.60 -4.89
N GLY A 54 2.20 4.94 -3.76
CA GLY A 54 3.03 4.00 -3.01
C GLY A 54 2.21 2.77 -2.60
N HIS A 55 2.82 1.58 -2.57
CA HIS A 55 2.12 0.33 -2.22
C HIS A 55 1.37 0.36 -0.87
N ASN A 56 1.74 1.29 0.03
CA ASN A 56 1.09 1.50 1.33
C ASN A 56 0.08 2.65 1.34
N MET A 57 0.00 3.44 0.28
CA MET A 57 -0.92 4.56 0.14
C MET A 57 -2.10 4.14 -0.71
N ASN A 58 -2.81 3.09 -0.33
CA ASN A 58 -4.07 2.76 -0.98
C ASN A 58 -5.12 3.77 -0.53
N PHE A 59 -5.06 4.97 -1.07
CA PHE A 59 -6.28 5.70 -1.32
C PHE A 59 -6.81 5.05 -2.60
N ASP A 60 -7.61 4.00 -2.42
CA ASP A 60 -8.47 3.49 -3.47
C ASP A 60 -9.42 4.64 -3.81
N VAL A 61 -8.99 5.48 -4.75
CA VAL A 61 -9.87 6.39 -5.45
C VAL A 61 -10.80 5.47 -6.23
N GLU A 62 -12.03 5.38 -5.72
CA GLU A 62 -13.20 4.82 -6.41
C GLU A 62 -13.33 3.29 -6.46
N GLU A 63 -13.08 2.61 -5.34
CA GLU A 63 -14.00 1.53 -4.96
C GLU A 63 -14.59 1.90 -3.60
N GLN A 64 -15.65 2.71 -3.65
CA GLN A 64 -16.63 2.73 -2.58
C GLN A 64 -17.10 1.29 -2.42
N SER A 65 -16.48 0.57 -1.48
CA SER A 65 -17.05 -0.65 -0.97
C SER A 65 -18.50 -0.32 -0.62
N HIS A 66 -19.46 -0.99 -1.25
CA HIS A 66 -20.88 -0.92 -0.91
C HIS A 66 -21.16 -1.49 0.50
N ALA A 67 -20.17 -1.47 1.39
CA ALA A 67 -20.29 -1.87 2.76
C ALA A 67 -21.27 -0.94 3.47
N LYS A 68 -22.42 -1.53 3.83
CA LYS A 68 -23.50 -0.88 4.56
C LYS A 68 -23.04 -0.33 5.91
N LEU A 69 -22.04 -0.97 6.52
CA LEU A 69 -21.47 -0.59 7.81
C LEU A 69 -20.19 0.22 7.63
N SER A 70 -20.11 1.37 8.31
CA SER A 70 -18.94 2.25 8.38
C SER A 70 -17.63 1.53 8.71
N VAL A 71 -17.66 0.61 9.67
CA VAL A 71 -16.49 -0.16 10.15
C VAL A 71 -15.87 -1.03 9.05
N LEU A 72 -16.67 -1.49 8.09
CA LEU A 72 -16.22 -2.36 7.00
C LEU A 72 -15.77 -1.59 5.75
N ARG A 73 -15.88 -0.26 5.74
CA ARG A 73 -15.47 0.56 4.58
C ARG A 73 -13.96 0.66 4.42
N ARG A 74 -13.20 0.48 5.51
CA ARG A 74 -11.73 0.49 5.45
C ARG A 74 -11.24 -0.82 4.83
N GLN A 75 -10.94 -0.77 3.54
CA GLN A 75 -10.23 -1.86 2.89
C GLN A 75 -8.77 -1.86 3.34
N GLY A 76 -8.36 -2.93 4.04
CA GLY A 76 -6.95 -3.26 4.20
C GLY A 76 -6.51 -4.14 3.04
N LYS A 77 -5.31 -3.93 2.49
CA LYS A 77 -4.72 -4.92 1.57
C LYS A 77 -4.13 -6.06 2.38
N SER A 78 -4.64 -7.27 2.17
CA SER A 78 -3.99 -8.47 2.67
C SER A 78 -2.60 -8.58 2.03
N SER A 79 -1.58 -8.79 2.84
CA SER A 79 -0.19 -8.91 2.39
C SER A 79 0.35 -10.25 2.84
N GLY A 80 0.94 -10.99 1.90
CA GLY A 80 1.49 -12.32 2.14
C GLY A 80 0.59 -13.46 1.66
N LYS A 81 0.91 -14.68 2.06
CA LYS A 81 0.18 -15.89 1.68
C LYS A 81 -1.17 -15.90 2.40
N CYS A 82 -2.26 -15.87 1.65
CA CYS A 82 -3.60 -16.07 2.19
C CYS A 82 -3.81 -17.56 2.49
N VAL A 83 -4.43 -17.86 3.63
CA VAL A 83 -4.89 -19.20 3.99
C VAL A 83 -6.34 -19.06 4.41
N GLU A 84 -7.23 -19.77 3.74
CA GLU A 84 -8.63 -19.84 4.12
C GLU A 84 -8.76 -20.70 5.38
N ARG A 85 -9.38 -20.14 6.42
CA ARG A 85 -9.69 -20.85 7.66
C ARG A 85 -11.07 -20.42 8.16
N PHE A 86 -11.78 -21.33 8.80
CA PHE A 86 -12.98 -20.97 9.54
C PHE A 86 -12.59 -20.27 10.85
N LEU A 87 -13.44 -19.36 11.29
CA LEU A 87 -13.30 -18.67 12.57
C LEU A 87 -13.75 -19.61 13.69
N ASN A 88 -13.05 -19.56 14.83
CA ASN A 88 -13.51 -20.24 16.05
C ASN A 88 -14.66 -19.47 16.70
N ASP A 89 -15.46 -20.12 17.54
CA ASP A 89 -16.61 -19.49 18.22
C ASP A 89 -16.22 -18.22 19.01
N LEU A 90 -15.04 -18.23 19.65
CA LEU A 90 -14.50 -17.07 20.35
C LEU A 90 -14.16 -15.91 19.37
N GLU A 91 -13.62 -16.23 18.20
CA GLU A 91 -13.28 -15.24 17.18
C GLU A 91 -14.56 -14.65 16.56
N ILE A 92 -15.60 -15.49 16.39
CA ILE A 92 -16.93 -15.04 15.94
C ILE A 92 -17.53 -14.09 16.98
N ASN A 93 -17.54 -14.47 18.26
CA ASN A 93 -18.09 -13.63 19.32
C ASN A 93 -17.34 -12.30 19.46
N THR A 94 -16.02 -12.32 19.34
CA THR A 94 -15.22 -11.09 19.38
C THR A 94 -15.44 -10.20 18.16
N ALA A 95 -15.56 -10.77 16.96
CA ALA A 95 -15.92 -10.02 15.76
C ALA A 95 -17.31 -9.38 15.87
N ASN A 96 -18.30 -10.11 16.40
CA ASN A 96 -19.65 -9.61 16.63
C ASN A 96 -19.65 -8.46 17.66
N LEU A 97 -18.96 -8.62 18.79
CA LEU A 97 -18.81 -7.56 19.79
C LEU A 97 -18.12 -6.32 19.22
N TYR A 98 -17.09 -6.51 18.40
CA TYR A 98 -16.40 -5.40 17.76
C TYR A 98 -17.33 -4.59 16.86
N VAL A 99 -18.18 -5.26 16.07
CA VAL A 99 -19.20 -4.59 15.25
C VAL A 99 -20.20 -3.83 16.12
N LEU A 100 -20.70 -4.44 17.19
CA LEU A 100 -21.68 -3.82 18.09
C LEU A 100 -21.14 -2.57 18.82
N LEU A 101 -19.86 -2.59 19.22
CA LEU A 101 -19.25 -1.50 19.97
C LEU A 101 -18.79 -0.32 19.08
N ASN A 102 -18.52 -0.56 17.79
CA ASN A 102 -17.87 0.43 16.92
C ASN A 102 -18.76 0.91 15.75
N CYS A 103 -19.94 0.32 15.55
CA CYS A 103 -20.88 0.78 14.53
C CYS A 103 -22.00 1.64 15.15
N GLU A 104 -21.97 2.94 14.89
CA GLU A 104 -23.06 3.86 15.23
C GLU A 104 -24.39 3.45 14.56
N GLU A 105 -24.32 2.79 13.38
CA GLU A 105 -25.51 2.36 12.65
C GLU A 105 -26.30 1.22 13.30
N VAL A 106 -25.76 0.59 14.35
CA VAL A 106 -26.38 -0.56 15.04
C VAL A 106 -27.09 -0.14 16.33
N GLU A 107 -26.82 1.05 16.86
CA GLU A 107 -27.52 1.64 18.00
C GLU A 107 -29.06 1.56 17.92
N PRO A 108 -29.73 1.91 16.80
CA PRO A 108 -31.19 1.87 16.73
C PRO A 108 -31.81 0.46 16.73
N ILE A 109 -31.00 -0.60 16.65
CA ILE A 109 -31.47 -2.00 16.68
C ILE A 109 -31.31 -2.59 18.10
N LEU A 110 -30.54 -1.91 18.96
CA LEU A 110 -30.29 -2.32 20.34
C LEU A 110 -31.31 -1.75 21.32
N GLU A 111 -32.06 -0.71 20.92
CA GLU A 111 -33.27 -0.22 21.60
C GLU A 111 -34.51 -1.05 21.22
#